data_AF-A0A8T5UE84-F1
#
_entry.id   AF-A0A8T5UE84-F1
#
_cell.length_a   1.000
_cell.length_b   1.000
_cell.length_c   1.000
_cell.angle_alpha   90.00
_cell.angle_beta   90.00
_cell.angle_gamma   90.00
#
_symmetry.space_group_name_H-M   'P 1'
#
loop_
_entity.id
_entity.type
_entity.pdbx_description
1 polymer ?
#
loop_
_entity_poly.entity_id
_entity_poly.type
_entity_poly.pdbx_seq_one_letter_code
_entity_poly.pdbx_strand_id
1 'polypeptide(L)' 'MKNFGKIDVLIHAVGSILLKPIHALKLEEFEEVIKLNLTSVFLSIKAVIRGMMRNKKDL' A
#
# COMPACT_ATOMS: atom_id res chain seq x y z
N MET A 1 -14.31 -10.14 -6.73
CA MET A 1 -13.62 -9.84 -8.02
C MET A 1 -14.27 -10.54 -9.23
N LYS A 2 -15.54 -10.97 -9.18
CA LYS A 2 -16.15 -11.72 -10.30
C LYS A 2 -16.63 -10.85 -11.48
N ASN A 3 -16.69 -9.52 -11.32
CA ASN A 3 -17.37 -8.64 -12.30
C ASN A 3 -16.44 -7.80 -13.19
N PHE A 4 -15.16 -7.65 -12.85
CA PHE A 4 -14.26 -6.70 -13.54
C PHE A 4 -13.03 -7.35 -14.21
N GLY A 5 -12.90 -8.68 -14.17
CA GLY A 5 -11.78 -9.38 -14.79
C GLY A 5 -10.44 -9.10 -14.09
N LYS A 6 -9.38 -8.87 -14.87
CA LYS A 6 -8.01 -8.65 -14.39
C LYS A 6 -7.83 -7.23 -13.82
N ILE A 7 -6.78 -7.04 -13.01
CA ILE A 7 -6.37 -5.72 -12.51
C ILE A 7 -5.21 -5.23 -13.39
N ASP A 8 -5.41 -4.12 -14.09
CA ASP A 8 -4.37 -3.50 -14.92
C ASP A 8 -3.56 -2.44 -14.16
N VAL A 9 -4.19 -1.71 -13.23
CA VAL A 9 -3.56 -0.62 -12.46
C VAL A 9 -3.97 -0.71 -10.98
N LEU A 10 -3.01 -0.47 -10.08
CA LEU A 10 -3.25 -0.24 -8.65
C LEU A 10 -2.93 1.22 -8.32
N ILE A 11 -3.87 1.93 -7.71
CA ILE A 11 -3.64 3.26 -7.14
C ILE A 11 -3.74 3.14 -5.61
N HIS A 12 -2.63 3.39 -4.92
CA HIS A 12 -2.61 3.46 -3.46
C HIS A 12 -2.40 4.91 -3.02
N ALA A 13 -3.49 5.58 -2.66
CA ALA A 13 -3.50 6.97 -2.18
C ALA A 13 -3.93 7.07 -0.71
N VAL A 14 -3.70 6.02 0.07
CA VAL A 14 -3.96 6.01 1.51
C VAL A 14 -2.69 6.46 2.23
N GLY A 15 -2.82 7.44 3.10
CA GLY A 15 -1.74 7.85 3.98
C GLY A 15 -2.14 9.01 4.90
N SER A 16 -1.37 9.19 5.97
CA SER A 16 -1.46 10.32 6.89
C SER A 16 -0.07 10.78 7.32
N ILE A 17 0.06 12.05 7.70
CA ILE A 17 1.28 12.59 8.26
C ILE A 17 1.07 12.90 9.74
N LEU A 18 2.03 12.49 10.57
CA LEU A 18 2.11 12.86 11.98
C LEU A 18 3.38 13.69 12.18
N LEU A 19 3.22 14.93 12.63
CA LEU A 19 4.32 15.85 12.90
C LEU A 19 4.48 16.04 14.40
N LYS A 20 5.54 15.47 14.95
CA LYS A 20 6.00 15.68 16.32
C LYS A 20 7.53 15.71 16.37
N PRO A 21 8.14 16.49 17.28
CA PRO A 21 9.55 16.33 17.61
C PRO A 21 9.84 14.90 18.06
N ILE A 22 11.02 14.36 17.74
CA ILE A 22 11.35 12.94 17.96
C ILE A 22 11.25 12.51 19.43
N HIS A 23 11.54 13.39 20.38
CA HIS A 23 11.45 13.11 21.82
C HIS A 23 10.02 13.09 22.36
N ALA A 24 9.05 13.61 21.60
CA ALA A 24 7.63 13.65 21.96
C ALA A 24 6.79 12.66 21.13
N LEU A 25 7.39 12.02 20.12
CA LEU A 25 6.76 10.99 19.31
C LEU A 25 6.76 9.67 20.09
N LYS A 26 5.58 9.14 20.37
CA LYS A 26 5.47 7.83 21.00
C LYS A 26 5.75 6.73 19.99
N LEU A 27 6.28 5.60 20.46
CA LEU A 27 6.55 4.45 19.60
C LEU A 27 5.28 3.97 18.90
N GLU A 28 4.17 3.88 19.64
CA GLU A 28 2.89 3.42 19.11
C GLU A 28 2.35 4.34 18.01
N GLU A 29 2.60 5.65 18.13
CA GLU A 29 2.20 6.63 17.11
C GLU A 29 3.03 6.51 15.83
N PHE A 30 4.34 6.26 15.97
CA PHE A 30 5.21 5.96 14.84
C PHE A 30 4.77 4.67 14.14
N GLU A 31 4.49 3.61 14.90
CA GLU A 31 4.06 2.31 14.38
C GLU A 31 2.72 2.41 13.63
N GLU A 32 1.77 3.20 14.12
CA GLU A 32 0.51 3.43 13.42
C GLU A 32 0.70 4.18 12.10
N VAL A 33 1.63 5.14 12.02
CA VAL A 33 1.99 5.79 10.74
C VAL A 33 2.64 4.79 9.77
N ILE A 34 3.55 3.93 10.26
CA ILE A 34 4.17 2.88 9.44
C ILE A 34 3.12 1.90 8.92
N LYS A 35 2.21 1.47 9.79
CA LYS A 35 1.12 0.56 9.42
C LYS A 35 0.19 1.16 8.38
N LEU A 36 -0.21 2.42 8.56
CA LEU A 36 -1.11 3.13 7.64
C LEU A 36 -0.46 3.47 6.31
N ASN A 37 0.81 3.87 6.29
CA ASN A 37 1.44 4.41 5.08
C ASN A 37 2.25 3.35 4.32
N LEU A 38 2.93 2.45 5.04
CA LEU A 38 3.89 1.51 4.45
C LEU A 38 3.36 0.07 4.43
N THR A 39 2.81 -0.42 5.54
CA THR A 39 2.27 -1.78 5.58
C THR A 39 1.06 -1.92 4.66
N SER A 40 0.18 -0.92 4.61
CA SER A 40 -1.00 -0.89 3.73
C SER A 40 -0.63 -1.01 2.23
N VAL A 41 0.34 -0.24 1.74
CA VAL A 41 0.77 -0.28 0.33
C VAL A 41 1.44 -1.60 0.00
N PHE A 42 2.26 -2.13 0.93
CA PHE A 42 2.88 -3.44 0.78
C PHE A 42 1.82 -4.54 0.60
N LEU A 43 0.80 -4.55 1.46
CA LEU A 43 -0.29 -5.52 1.39
C LEU A 43 -1.11 -5.35 0.11
N SER A 44 -1.39 -4.11 -0.28
CA SER A 44 -2.15 -3.78 -1.50
C SER A 44 -1.44 -4.33 -2.74
N ILE A 45 -0.12 -4.09 -2.86
CA ILE A 45 0.70 -4.62 -3.96
C ILE A 45 0.70 -6.16 -3.91
N LYS A 46 0.99 -6.75 -2.74
CA LYS A 46 1.08 -8.21 -2.56
C LYS A 46 -0.22 -8.91 -2.98
N ALA A 47 -1.37 -8.29 -2.76
CA ALA A 47 -2.67 -8.84 -3.12
C ALA A 47 -2.90 -8.92 -4.64
N VAL A 48 -2.34 -8.00 -5.42
CA VAL A 48 -2.69 -7.85 -6.86
C VAL A 48 -1.55 -8.19 -7.82
N ILE A 49 -0.29 -8.16 -7.35
CA ILE A 49 0.90 -8.23 -8.21
C ILE A 49 0.96 -9.48 -9.09
N ARG A 50 0.54 -10.65 -8.58
CA ARG A 50 0.53 -11.90 -9.36
C ARG A 50 -0.41 -11.82 -10.57
N GLY A 51 -1.56 -11.16 -10.41
CA GLY A 51 -2.51 -10.94 -11.50
C GLY A 51 -1.97 -9.94 -12.53
N MET A 52 -1.33 -8.88 -12.05
CA MET A 52 -0.73 -7.83 -12.90
C MET A 52 0.48 -8.32 -13.70
N MET A 53 1.35 -9.17 -13.12
CA MET A 53 2.55 -9.68 -13.81
C MET A 53 2.25 -10.61 -14.99
N ARG A 54 1.11 -11.31 -14.95
CA ARG A 54 0.64 -12.16 -16.06
C ARG A 54 0.26 -11.37 -17.31
N ASN A 55 0.26 -10.04 -17.23
CA ASN A 55 -0.13 -9.11 -18.28
C ASN A 55 1.07 -8.66 -19.16
N LYS A 56 2.23 -9.33 -19.07
CA LYS A 56 3.28 -9.25 -20.11
C LYS A 56 2.75 -9.90 -21.40
N LYS A 57 1.87 -9.20 -22.12
CA LYS A 57 1.81 -9.36 -23.57
C LYS A 57 3.11 -8.82 -24.10
N ASP A 58 3.74 -9.65 -24.93
CA ASP A 58 5.00 -9.40 -25.61
C ASP A 58 5.05 -7.97 -26.17
N LEU A 59 6.03 -7.20 -25.70
CA LEU A 59 6.57 -6.08 -26.47
C LEU A 59 7.59 -6.66 -27.44
#